data_AF-A0A0F8ZV43-F1
#
_entry.id   AF-A0A0F8ZV43-F1
#
_cell.length_a   1.000
_cell.length_b   1.000
_cell.length_c   1.000
_cell.angle_alpha   90.00
_cell.angle_beta   90.00
_cell.angle_gamma   90.00
#
_symmetry.space_group_name_H-M   'P 1'
#
loop_
_entity.id
_entity.type
_entity.pdbx_description
1 polymer ?
#
loop_
_entity_poly.entity_id
_entity_poly.type
_entity_poly.pdbx_seq_one_letter_code
_entity_poly.pdbx_strand_id
1 'polypeptide(L)' 'MKLTKEQQKEIDKINSMDHESMCSLWRFAAIGHPYFDATKPYYEVFRKRLYDHFGGFTPEISKSIGW' A
#
# COMPACT_ATOMS: atom_id res chain seq x y z
N MET A 1 7.21 9.84 -18.58
CA MET A 1 7.18 8.40 -18.93
C MET A 1 5.73 7.94 -18.81
N LYS A 2 5.17 7.27 -19.82
CA LYS A 2 3.78 6.76 -19.75
C LYS A 2 3.78 5.45 -18.97
N LEU A 3 2.81 5.27 -18.07
CA LEU A 3 2.59 4.02 -17.35
C LEU A 3 2.13 2.93 -18.32
N THR A 4 2.54 1.68 -18.09
CA THR A 4 1.97 0.53 -18.79
C THR A 4 0.57 0.22 -18.25
N LYS A 5 -0.21 -0.57 -18.99
CA LYS A 5 -1.56 -0.99 -18.55
C LYS A 5 -1.49 -1.79 -17.25
N GLU A 6 -0.47 -2.62 -17.09
CA GLU A 6 -0.22 -3.43 -15.91
C GLU A 6 0.11 -2.56 -14.70
N GLN A 7 0.98 -1.56 -14.89
CA GLN A 7 1.31 -0.60 -13.84
C GLN A 7 0.09 0.20 -13.39
N GLN A 8 -0.74 0.64 -14.35
CA GLN A 8 -1.99 1.34 -14.03
C GLN A 8 -2.96 0.43 -13.26
N LYS A 9 -3.09 -0.84 -13.65
CA LYS A 9 -3.93 -1.81 -12.93
C LYS A 9 -3.51 -1.99 -11.47
N GLU A 10 -2.20 -2.03 -11.19
CA GLU A 10 -1.70 -2.11 -9.81
C GLU A 10 -1.97 -0.82 -9.02
N ILE A 11 -1.85 0.35 -9.66
CA ILE A 11 -2.23 1.63 -9.06
C ILE A 11 -3.73 1.66 -8.71
N ASP A 12 -4.58 1.17 -9.62
CA ASP A 12 -6.03 1.14 -9.41
C ASP A 12 -6.39 0.20 -8.24
N LYS A 13 -5.70 -0.95 -8.12
CA LYS A 13 -5.84 -1.84 -6.97
C LYS A 13 -5.48 -1.13 -5.66
N ILE A 14 -4.32 -0.48 -5.60
CA ILE A 14 -3.91 0.31 -4.42
C ILE A 14 -4.99 1.35 -4.07
N ASN A 15 -5.51 2.06 -5.07
CA ASN A 15 -6.56 3.07 -4.88
C ASN A 15 -7.92 2.50 -4.44
N SER A 16 -8.15 1.20 -4.63
CA SER A 16 -9.34 0.51 -4.10
C SER A 16 -9.14 -0.07 -2.69
N MET A 17 -7.90 -0.15 -2.19
CA MET A 17 -7.65 -0.68 -0.85
C MET A 17 -8.15 0.29 0.22
N ASP A 18 -8.81 -0.28 1.24
CA ASP A 18 -9.11 0.42 2.49
C ASP A 18 -7.88 0.46 3.41
N HIS A 19 -7.99 1.26 4.47
CA HIS A 19 -6.90 1.51 5.41
C HIS A 19 -6.40 0.23 6.08
N GLU A 20 -7.32 -0.60 6.58
CA GLU A 20 -7.00 -1.85 7.28
C GLU A 20 -6.28 -2.84 6.36
N SER A 21 -6.75 -3.02 5.12
CA SER A 21 -6.12 -3.89 4.12
C SER A 21 -4.72 -3.42 3.77
N MET A 22 -4.50 -2.10 3.64
CA MET A 22 -3.16 -1.54 3.39
C MET A 22 -2.23 -1.76 4.58
N CYS A 23 -2.70 -1.55 5.81
CA CYS A 23 -1.94 -1.84 7.03
C CYS A 23 -1.61 -3.33 7.14
N SER A 24 -2.58 -4.21 6.89
CA SER A 24 -2.37 -5.66 6.90
C SER A 24 -1.32 -6.08 5.85
N LEU A 25 -1.44 -5.56 4.62
CA LEU A 25 -0.46 -5.83 3.55
C LEU A 25 0.94 -5.35 3.93
N TRP A 26 1.06 -4.13 4.48
CA TRP A 26 2.34 -3.59 4.94
C TRP A 26 2.97 -4.45 6.04
N ARG A 27 2.17 -4.99 6.94
CA ARG A 27 2.65 -5.76 8.10
C ARG A 27 3.02 -7.21 7.75
N PHE A 28 2.24 -7.86 6.88
CA PHE A 28 2.30 -9.31 6.70
C PHE A 28 2.75 -9.77 5.32
N ALA A 29 2.90 -8.88 4.33
CA ALA A 29 3.38 -9.29 3.03
C ALA A 29 4.82 -9.85 3.10
N ALA A 30 5.12 -10.77 2.20
CA ALA A 30 6.46 -11.33 2.08
C ALA A 30 7.50 -10.24 1.78
N ILE A 31 8.73 -10.46 2.26
CA ILE A 31 9.87 -9.59 1.95
C ILE A 31 10.01 -9.48 0.42
N GLY A 32 10.20 -8.25 -0.07
CA GLY A 32 10.30 -7.97 -1.50
C GLY A 32 8.95 -7.82 -2.21
N HIS A 33 7.86 -7.64 -1.48
CA HIS A 33 6.56 -7.34 -2.09
C HIS A 33 6.68 -6.12 -3.03
N PRO A 34 6.16 -6.20 -4.27
CA PRO A 34 6.43 -5.17 -5.28
C PRO A 34 6.02 -3.76 -4.85
N TYR A 35 4.91 -3.62 -4.11
CA TYR A 35 4.43 -2.31 -3.66
C TYR A 35 5.40 -1.58 -2.71
N PHE A 36 6.40 -2.28 -2.18
CA PHE A 36 7.42 -1.72 -1.28
C PHE A 36 8.77 -1.54 -1.98
N ASP A 37 8.85 -1.84 -3.28
CA ASP A 37 10.03 -1.61 -4.11
C ASP A 37 10.00 -0.20 -4.72
N ALA A 38 10.86 0.69 -4.19
CA ALA A 38 10.95 2.09 -4.62
C ALA A 38 11.34 2.28 -6.10
N THR A 39 11.82 1.23 -6.78
CA THR A 39 12.09 1.29 -8.22
C THR A 39 10.83 1.13 -9.08
N LYS A 40 9.69 0.75 -8.47
CA LYS A 40 8.42 0.54 -9.16
C LYS A 40 7.54 1.81 -9.12
N PRO A 41 6.80 2.10 -10.20
CA PRO A 41 6.01 3.34 -10.28
C PRO A 41 4.83 3.42 -9.32
N TYR A 42 4.35 2.29 -8.81
CA TYR A 42 3.24 2.23 -7.85
C TYR A 42 3.68 2.31 -6.38
N TYR A 43 4.98 2.31 -6.09
CA TYR A 43 5.52 2.46 -4.73
C TYR A 43 5.05 3.76 -4.07
N GLU A 44 5.24 4.89 -4.75
CA GLU A 44 4.84 6.19 -4.22
C GLU A 44 3.32 6.28 -4.03
N VAL A 45 2.53 5.61 -4.87
CA VAL A 45 1.07 5.58 -4.72
C VAL A 45 0.70 4.84 -3.43
N PHE A 46 1.29 3.66 -3.19
CA PHE A 46 1.04 2.92 -1.96
C PHE A 46 1.45 3.73 -0.72
N ARG A 47 2.66 4.29 -0.72
CA ARG A 47 3.18 5.08 0.40
C ARG A 47 2.29 6.29 0.70
N LYS A 48 1.95 7.09 -0.32
CA LYS A 48 1.11 8.28 -0.14
C LYS A 48 -0.30 7.93 0.33
N ARG A 49 -0.89 6.87 -0.21
CA ARG A 49 -2.22 6.46 0.22
C ARG A 49 -2.24 5.98 1.68
N LEU A 50 -1.24 5.20 2.09
CA LEU A 50 -1.16 4.73 3.49
C LEU A 50 -0.81 5.87 4.47
N TYR A 51 0.23 6.64 4.18
CA TYR A 51 0.78 7.60 5.16
C TYR A 51 0.21 9.02 5.02
N ASP A 52 -0.03 9.50 3.80
CA ASP A 52 -0.47 10.88 3.57
C ASP A 52 -2.01 10.98 3.54
N HIS A 53 -2.73 9.98 3.00
CA HIS A 53 -4.20 9.96 2.96
C HIS A 53 -4.82 9.34 4.21
N PHE A 54 -4.37 8.15 4.63
CA PHE A 54 -4.91 7.46 5.81
C PHE A 54 -4.20 7.79 7.12
N GLY A 55 -3.05 8.48 7.09
CA GLY A 55 -2.31 8.87 8.30
C GLY A 55 -1.43 7.78 8.92
N GLY A 56 -1.16 6.70 8.18
CA GLY A 56 -0.29 5.61 8.63
C GLY A 56 -0.99 4.63 9.57
N PHE A 57 -0.24 3.95 10.44
CA PHE A 57 -0.82 2.98 11.37
C PHE A 57 -1.40 3.68 12.60
N THR A 58 -2.68 3.44 12.88
CA THR A 58 -3.29 3.83 14.15
C THR A 58 -3.17 2.71 15.18
N PRO A 59 -3.16 3.03 16.50
CA PRO A 59 -3.20 2.01 17.56
C PRO A 59 -4.41 1.07 17.42
N GLU A 60 -5.56 1.57 16.98
CA GLU A 60 -6.79 0.79 16.80
C GLU A 60 -6.64 -0.26 15.71
N ILE A 61 -6.10 0.13 14.55
CA ILE A 61 -5.86 -0.80 13.44
C ILE A 61 -4.77 -1.79 13.81
N SER A 62 -3.70 -1.33 14.47
CA SER A 62 -2.65 -2.25 14.92
C SER A 62 -3.20 -3.35 15.84
N LYS A 63 -4.12 -2.99 16.73
CA LYS A 63 -4.85 -3.96 17.59
C LYS A 63 -5.77 -4.87 16.80
N SER A 64 -6.53 -4.34 15.84
CA SER A 64 -7.47 -5.16 15.05
C SER A 64 -6.74 -6.24 14.24
N ILE A 65 -5.55 -5.93 13.71
CA ILE A 65 -4.75 -6.85 12.91
C ILE A 65 -3.73 -7.68 13.72
N GLY A 66 -3.81 -7.64 15.06
CA GLY A 66 -3.05 -8.54 15.96
C GLY A 66 -1.83 -7.93 16.64
N TRP A 67 -1.97 -6.76 17.27
CA TRP A 67 -0.96 -6.17 18.17
C TRP A 67 -1.57 -5.40 19.36
#